data_AF-H8GBY8-F1
#
_entry.id   AF-H8GBY8-F1
#
_cell.length_a   1.000
_cell.length_b   1.000
_cell.length_c   1.000
_cell.angle_alpha   90.00
_cell.angle_beta   90.00
_cell.angle_gamma   90.00
#
_symmetry.space_group_name_H-M   'P 1'
#
loop_
_entity.id
_entity.type
_entity.pdbx_description
1 polymer ?
#
loop_
_entity_poly.entity_id
_entity_poly.type
_entity_poly.pdbx_seq_one_letter_code
_entity_poly.pdbx_strand_id
1 'polypeptide(L)'
;MRQTTGMGDVRDERRKGIEPMGWSDFHRRRATMERALTAARHTEGNRIPFDRIAGAREDFGTEEGLLLALQHRWWQILTGHLRAEVAGPEDADTVPGDDSTECEDHVDAVSRAWRAAVRRHPALHAVVSANVERFPSLRRAHDAELRMLALVSGLAEPHEPDDEVVGVGATLVALFHERALAEASDPGSCPAAEPVAQWLRRLAPTG
;
A
#
# COMPACT_ATOMS: atom_id res chain seq x y z
N MET A 1 24.07 -10.65 -63.93
CA MET A 1 24.49 -12.06 -64.06
C MET A 1 24.57 -12.63 -62.64
N ARG A 2 23.73 -13.64 -62.32
CA ARG A 2 23.66 -14.52 -61.11
C ARG A 2 23.40 -13.81 -59.76
N GLN A 3 22.31 -13.97 -59.00
CA GLN A 3 21.52 -15.13 -58.51
C GLN A 3 22.33 -16.26 -57.88
N THR A 4 22.14 -16.46 -56.57
CA THR A 4 21.86 -17.72 -55.82
C THR A 4 21.74 -17.38 -54.32
N THR A 5 20.54 -17.51 -53.73
CA THR A 5 20.14 -18.58 -52.76
C THR A 5 20.23 -18.05 -51.32
N GLY A 6 19.20 -18.04 -50.46
CA GLY A 6 18.05 -18.94 -50.33
C GLY A 6 18.30 -19.90 -49.15
N MET A 7 17.99 -19.49 -47.91
CA MET A 7 17.84 -20.33 -46.72
C MET A 7 17.26 -19.42 -45.62
N GLY A 8 16.07 -19.59 -45.02
CA GLY A 8 15.36 -20.83 -44.74
C GLY A 8 15.67 -21.30 -43.31
N ASP A 9 15.13 -20.61 -42.30
CA ASP A 9 14.92 -21.13 -40.94
C ASP A 9 13.89 -20.17 -40.31
N VAL A 10 12.57 -20.41 -40.24
CA VAL A 10 11.81 -21.57 -39.74
C VAL A 10 12.29 -22.05 -38.37
N ARG A 11 12.69 -21.12 -37.49
CA ARG A 11 12.69 -21.28 -36.03
C ARG A 11 12.43 -19.88 -35.49
N ASP A 12 11.28 -19.54 -34.92
CA ASP A 12 10.83 -20.04 -33.62
C ASP A 12 9.39 -19.54 -33.39
N GLU A 13 8.39 -20.26 -33.92
CA GLU A 13 6.98 -20.08 -33.56
C GLU A 13 6.65 -20.65 -32.16
N ARG A 14 7.66 -20.92 -31.32
CA ARG A 14 7.50 -21.61 -30.02
C ARG A 14 8.11 -20.84 -28.85
N ARG A 15 7.99 -19.52 -28.87
CA ARG A 15 8.08 -18.68 -27.66
C ARG A 15 6.88 -17.73 -27.54
N LYS A 16 5.67 -18.29 -27.48
CA LYS A 16 4.53 -17.63 -26.80
C LYS A 16 4.74 -17.77 -25.29
N GLY A 17 5.73 -17.05 -24.77
CA GLY A 17 6.10 -17.08 -23.36
C GLY A 17 6.40 -15.66 -22.91
N ILE A 18 5.35 -14.95 -22.49
CA ILE A 18 5.36 -13.64 -21.83
C ILE A 18 6.32 -12.64 -22.52
N GLU A 19 5.85 -11.95 -23.56
CA GLU A 19 6.53 -10.71 -23.95
C GLU A 19 6.53 -9.78 -22.72
N PRO A 20 7.70 -9.36 -22.21
CA PRO A 20 7.75 -8.38 -21.14
C PRO A 20 6.99 -7.14 -21.61
N MET A 21 6.03 -6.67 -20.79
CA MET A 21 5.20 -5.50 -21.13
C MET A 21 6.09 -4.38 -21.66
N GLY A 22 5.77 -3.88 -22.85
CA GLY A 22 6.54 -2.81 -23.45
C GLY A 22 6.51 -1.56 -22.57
N TRP A 23 7.53 -0.71 -22.68
CA TRP A 23 7.57 0.59 -22.00
C TRP A 23 6.30 1.43 -22.26
N SER A 24 5.77 1.33 -23.49
CA SER A 24 4.50 1.94 -23.88
C SER A 24 3.29 1.37 -23.12
N ASP A 25 3.25 0.06 -22.88
CA ASP A 25 2.18 -0.60 -22.11
C ASP A 25 2.22 -0.15 -20.65
N PHE A 26 3.41 -0.04 -20.06
CA PHE A 26 3.57 0.46 -18.70
C PHE A 26 3.01 1.88 -18.54
N HIS A 27 3.37 2.79 -19.43
CA HIS A 27 2.86 4.17 -19.41
C HIS A 27 1.36 4.24 -19.67
N ARG A 28 0.83 3.40 -20.57
CA ARG A 28 -0.61 3.32 -20.83
C ARG A 28 -1.38 2.88 -19.59
N ARG A 29 -0.97 1.76 -18.96
CA ARG A 29 -1.59 1.26 -17.72
C ARG A 29 -1.53 2.29 -16.60
N ARG A 30 -0.41 2.99 -16.45
CA ARG A 30 -0.28 4.08 -15.46
C ARG A 30 -1.26 5.21 -15.73
N ALA A 31 -1.36 5.68 -16.98
CA ALA A 31 -2.31 6.72 -17.36
C ALA A 31 -3.76 6.29 -17.11
N THR A 32 -4.10 5.02 -17.36
CA THR A 32 -5.43 4.46 -17.09
C THR A 32 -5.75 4.43 -15.59
N MET A 33 -4.78 4.06 -14.74
CA MET A 33 -4.95 4.16 -13.27
C MET A 33 -5.19 5.60 -12.80
N GLU A 34 -4.44 6.59 -13.32
CA GLU A 34 -4.64 8.00 -12.95
C GLU A 34 -6.02 8.53 -13.36
N ARG A 35 -6.51 8.14 -14.55
CA ARG A 35 -7.88 8.47 -14.98
C ARG A 35 -8.93 7.86 -14.05
N ALA A 36 -8.75 6.61 -13.65
CA ALA A 36 -9.65 5.93 -12.72
C ALA A 36 -9.70 6.63 -11.36
N LEU A 37 -8.54 6.99 -10.79
CA LEU A 37 -8.47 7.75 -9.54
C LEU A 37 -9.14 9.11 -9.66
N THR A 38 -8.94 9.82 -10.77
CA THR A 38 -9.57 11.12 -11.02
C THR A 38 -11.09 11.00 -11.10
N ALA A 39 -11.60 9.98 -11.80
CA ALA A 39 -13.04 9.76 -11.91
C ALA A 39 -13.70 9.36 -10.58
N ALA A 40 -13.00 8.56 -9.75
CA ALA A 40 -13.51 8.11 -8.47
C ALA A 40 -13.73 9.27 -7.47
N ARG A 41 -12.96 10.35 -7.55
CA ARG A 41 -13.11 11.55 -6.70
C ARG A 41 -14.49 12.21 -6.80
N HIS A 42 -15.17 12.02 -7.92
CA HIS A 42 -16.49 12.61 -8.18
C HIS A 42 -17.64 11.61 -7.99
N THR A 43 -17.32 10.41 -7.50
CA THR A 43 -18.29 9.33 -7.32
C THR A 43 -18.51 9.10 -5.84
N GLU A 44 -19.77 8.92 -5.44
CA GLU A 44 -20.12 8.57 -4.07
C GLU A 44 -19.41 7.26 -3.64
N GLY A 45 -18.82 7.27 -2.45
CA GLY A 45 -18.08 6.13 -1.91
C GLY A 45 -16.79 5.78 -2.66
N ASN A 46 -16.18 6.73 -3.40
CA ASN A 46 -14.91 6.53 -4.12
C ASN A 46 -14.93 5.32 -5.08
N ARG A 47 -16.08 5.03 -5.67
CA ARG A 47 -16.20 3.94 -6.65
C ARG A 47 -15.60 4.33 -7.99
N ILE A 48 -14.97 3.38 -8.66
CA ILE A 48 -14.46 3.58 -10.01
C ILE A 48 -15.59 3.30 -11.01
N PRO A 49 -16.00 4.27 -11.85
CA PRO A 49 -16.94 4.01 -12.93
C PRO A 49 -16.24 3.27 -14.08
N PHE A 50 -15.89 2.00 -13.88
CA PHE A 50 -14.99 1.21 -14.74
C PHE A 50 -15.34 1.29 -16.23
N ASP A 51 -16.62 1.13 -16.57
CA ASP A 51 -17.09 1.15 -17.96
C ASP A 51 -16.93 2.51 -18.66
N ARG A 52 -16.68 3.58 -17.90
CA ARG A 52 -16.46 4.94 -18.43
C ARG A 52 -14.98 5.30 -18.54
N ILE A 53 -14.07 4.42 -18.08
CA ILE A 53 -12.63 4.67 -18.14
C ILE A 53 -12.08 4.09 -19.44
N ALA A 54 -11.73 4.98 -20.38
CA ALA A 54 -11.09 4.58 -21.64
C ALA A 54 -9.83 3.73 -21.38
N GLY A 55 -9.71 2.58 -22.05
CA GLY A 55 -8.58 1.66 -21.93
C GLY A 55 -8.63 0.70 -20.73
N ALA A 56 -9.59 0.84 -19.81
CA ALA A 56 -9.60 0.06 -18.58
C ALA A 56 -9.86 -1.43 -18.81
N ARG A 57 -10.74 -1.78 -19.76
CA ARG A 57 -11.04 -3.17 -20.09
C ARG A 57 -9.87 -3.83 -20.82
N GLU A 58 -9.22 -3.11 -21.71
CA GLU A 58 -8.05 -3.58 -22.45
C GLU A 58 -6.84 -3.76 -21.54
N ASP A 59 -6.61 -2.81 -20.63
CA ASP A 59 -5.46 -2.83 -19.74
C ASP A 59 -5.64 -3.79 -18.56
N PHE A 60 -6.82 -3.85 -17.95
CA PHE A 60 -7.02 -4.56 -16.67
C PHE A 60 -8.02 -5.71 -16.75
N GLY A 61 -8.74 -5.86 -17.85
CA GLY A 61 -9.76 -6.89 -18.06
C GLY A 61 -11.06 -6.61 -17.29
N THR A 62 -10.96 -6.39 -15.99
CA THR A 62 -12.09 -6.21 -15.07
C THR A 62 -11.86 -5.07 -14.09
N GLU A 63 -12.93 -4.60 -13.46
CA GLU A 63 -12.85 -3.63 -12.36
C GLU A 63 -12.01 -4.16 -11.20
N GLU A 64 -12.17 -5.45 -10.84
CA GLU A 64 -11.36 -6.14 -9.85
C GLU A 64 -9.86 -6.10 -10.21
N GLY A 65 -9.52 -6.35 -11.48
CA GLY A 65 -8.14 -6.28 -11.96
C GLY A 65 -7.53 -4.89 -11.86
N LEU A 66 -8.32 -3.84 -12.10
CA LEU A 66 -7.89 -2.45 -11.92
C LEU A 66 -7.69 -2.11 -10.44
N LEU A 67 -8.64 -2.50 -9.58
CA LEU A 67 -8.54 -2.28 -8.13
C LEU A 67 -7.35 -3.03 -7.52
N LEU A 68 -7.07 -4.27 -7.95
CA LEU A 68 -5.88 -5.01 -7.53
C LEU A 68 -4.59 -4.32 -7.98
N ALA A 69 -4.56 -3.74 -9.19
CA ALA A 69 -3.41 -2.96 -9.64
C ALA A 69 -3.20 -1.70 -8.80
N LEU A 70 -4.29 -1.04 -8.39
CA LEU A 70 -4.24 0.11 -7.47
C LEU A 70 -3.78 -0.32 -6.07
N GLN A 71 -4.26 -1.44 -5.53
CA GLN A 71 -3.82 -2.00 -4.26
C GLN A 71 -2.34 -2.38 -4.29
N HIS A 72 -1.88 -2.99 -5.40
CA HIS A 72 -0.45 -3.27 -5.58
C HIS A 72 0.38 -1.99 -5.62
N ARG A 73 -0.11 -0.94 -6.30
CA ARG A 73 0.56 0.37 -6.30
C ARG A 73 0.61 0.99 -4.91
N TRP A 74 -0.48 0.89 -4.14
CA TRP A 74 -0.53 1.33 -2.75
C TRP A 74 0.50 0.59 -1.90
N TRP A 75 0.59 -0.74 -2.01
CA TRP A 75 1.60 -1.54 -1.33
C TRP A 75 3.04 -1.09 -1.64
N GLN A 76 3.36 -0.83 -2.92
CA GLN A 76 4.71 -0.34 -3.30
C GLN A 76 5.03 1.03 -2.67
N ILE A 77 4.04 1.92 -2.61
CA ILE A 77 4.19 3.24 -1.97
C ILE A 77 4.41 3.07 -0.46
N LEU A 78 3.53 2.32 0.20
CA LEU A 78 3.57 2.12 1.64
C LEU A 78 4.87 1.46 2.08
N THR A 79 5.29 0.39 1.40
CA THR A 79 6.58 -0.27 1.70
C THR A 79 7.79 0.63 1.44
N GLY A 80 7.71 1.54 0.46
CA GLY A 80 8.73 2.56 0.25
C GLY A 80 8.83 3.54 1.42
N HIS A 81 7.70 4.01 1.95
CA HIS A 81 7.65 4.86 3.14
C HIS A 81 8.13 4.14 4.40
N LEU A 82 7.73 2.88 4.59
CA LEU A 82 8.16 2.07 5.74
C LEU A 82 9.66 1.85 5.74
N ARG A 83 10.27 1.52 4.60
CA ARG A 83 11.73 1.38 4.50
C ARG A 83 12.48 2.67 4.82
N ALA A 84 11.89 3.83 4.52
CA ALA A 84 12.52 5.11 4.78
C ALA A 84 12.48 5.52 6.26
N GLU A 85 11.41 5.15 6.98
CA GLU A 85 11.22 5.50 8.39
C GLU A 85 11.77 4.44 9.35
N VAL A 86 11.67 3.14 9.01
CA VAL A 86 12.05 2.02 9.89
C VAL A 86 13.52 1.63 9.74
N ALA A 87 14.19 1.97 8.63
CA ALA A 87 15.64 1.75 8.46
C ALA A 87 16.45 3.05 8.59
N GLY A 88 15.94 4.01 9.40
CA GLY A 88 16.52 5.34 9.56
C GLY A 88 17.89 5.34 10.25
N PRO A 89 18.66 6.44 10.17
CA PRO A 89 20.05 6.55 10.65
C PRO A 89 20.25 6.39 12.17
N GLU A 90 19.19 6.20 12.94
CA GLU A 90 19.22 6.03 14.41
C GLU A 90 19.68 4.61 14.82
N ASP A 91 19.69 3.67 13.87
CA ASP A 91 20.23 2.30 14.03
C ASP A 91 21.77 2.21 13.98
N ALA A 92 22.46 3.33 13.70
CA ALA A 92 23.92 3.32 13.55
C ALA A 92 24.70 3.58 14.85
N ASP A 93 24.08 4.11 15.92
CA ASP A 93 24.79 4.54 17.15
C ASP A 93 24.10 4.18 18.48
N THR A 94 22.99 3.43 18.47
CA THR A 94 22.27 3.11 19.72
C THR A 94 22.80 1.82 20.35
N VAL A 95 23.32 1.94 21.57
CA VAL A 95 23.75 0.81 22.41
C VAL A 95 22.53 -0.04 22.78
N PRO A 96 22.50 -1.36 22.50
CA PRO A 96 21.35 -2.20 22.81
C PRO A 96 21.24 -2.40 24.32
N GLY A 97 20.12 -1.99 24.91
CA GLY A 97 19.94 -2.04 26.36
C GLY A 97 18.69 -1.38 26.92
N ASP A 98 17.54 -1.46 26.24
CA ASP A 98 16.20 -1.34 26.86
C ASP A 98 15.13 -1.87 25.89
N ASP A 99 14.77 -3.15 26.03
CA ASP A 99 13.78 -3.86 25.19
C ASP A 99 12.40 -3.14 25.12
N SER A 100 12.11 -2.24 26.06
CA SER A 100 10.84 -1.49 26.12
C SER A 100 10.77 -0.33 25.13
N THR A 101 11.90 0.30 24.83
CA THR A 101 11.97 1.55 24.07
C THR A 101 11.99 1.30 22.55
N GLU A 102 12.50 0.15 22.11
CA GLU A 102 12.60 -0.22 20.69
C GLU A 102 11.22 -0.47 20.03
N CYS A 103 10.28 -1.10 20.74
CA CYS A 103 8.92 -1.30 20.21
C CYS A 103 8.13 0.01 20.09
N GLU A 104 8.32 0.95 21.02
CA GLU A 104 7.63 2.25 20.97
C GLU A 104 8.07 3.06 19.75
N ASP A 105 9.35 3.02 19.40
CA ASP A 105 9.86 3.71 18.22
C ASP A 105 9.35 3.08 16.91
N HIS A 106 9.28 1.75 16.81
CA HIS A 106 8.75 1.08 15.62
C HIS A 106 7.27 1.41 15.34
N VAL A 107 6.41 1.42 16.37
CA VAL A 107 5.00 1.82 16.21
C VAL A 107 4.89 3.26 15.70
N ASP A 108 5.71 4.16 16.22
CA ASP A 108 5.71 5.55 15.83
C ASP A 108 6.30 5.79 14.43
N ALA A 109 7.36 5.06 14.06
CA ALA A 109 7.93 5.06 12.72
C ALA A 109 6.91 4.55 11.68
N VAL A 110 6.22 3.44 11.97
CA VAL A 110 5.15 2.90 11.12
C VAL A 110 3.99 3.89 10.98
N SER A 111 3.58 4.54 12.08
CA SER A 111 2.56 5.60 12.08
C SER A 111 2.96 6.77 11.18
N ARG A 112 4.19 7.27 11.31
CA ARG A 112 4.71 8.36 10.46
C ARG A 112 4.73 7.95 8.99
N ALA A 113 5.25 6.76 8.69
CA ALA A 113 5.32 6.20 7.33
C ALA A 113 3.93 6.11 6.69
N TRP A 114 2.98 5.47 7.38
CA TRP A 114 1.63 5.27 6.87
C TRP A 114 0.92 6.61 6.65
N ARG A 115 0.96 7.53 7.64
CA ARG A 115 0.34 8.85 7.51
C ARG A 115 0.99 9.67 6.39
N ALA A 116 2.31 9.59 6.21
CA ALA A 116 2.99 10.25 5.10
C ALA A 116 2.53 9.69 3.74
N ALA A 117 2.41 8.37 3.61
CA ALA A 117 1.91 7.71 2.41
C ALA A 117 0.47 8.16 2.09
N VAL A 118 -0.42 8.15 3.08
CA VAL A 118 -1.83 8.59 2.94
C VAL A 118 -1.91 10.06 2.55
N ARG A 119 -1.17 10.96 3.24
CA ARG A 119 -1.15 12.39 2.91
C ARG A 119 -0.66 12.66 1.50
N ARG A 120 0.29 11.88 0.99
CA ARG A 120 0.86 12.07 -0.34
C ARG A 120 0.04 11.43 -1.45
N HIS A 121 -0.75 10.41 -1.13
CA HIS A 121 -1.58 9.66 -2.08
C HIS A 121 -3.04 9.48 -1.61
N PRO A 122 -3.75 10.57 -1.23
CA PRO A 122 -5.04 10.46 -0.56
C PRO A 122 -6.13 9.83 -1.44
N ALA A 123 -6.16 10.14 -2.74
CA ALA A 123 -7.12 9.57 -3.68
C ALA A 123 -6.91 8.07 -3.91
N LEU A 124 -5.65 7.61 -3.93
CA LEU A 124 -5.34 6.19 -4.07
C LEU A 124 -5.82 5.42 -2.84
N HIS A 125 -5.42 5.88 -1.66
CA HIS A 125 -5.82 5.28 -0.39
C HIS A 125 -7.35 5.23 -0.26
N ALA A 126 -8.03 6.36 -0.48
CA ALA A 126 -9.49 6.43 -0.38
C ALA A 126 -10.21 5.45 -1.33
N VAL A 127 -9.71 5.25 -2.55
CA VAL A 127 -10.27 4.29 -3.50
C VAL A 127 -10.03 2.86 -3.06
N VAL A 128 -8.82 2.48 -2.65
CA VAL A 128 -8.57 1.09 -2.25
C VAL A 128 -9.33 0.73 -0.97
N SER A 129 -9.31 1.60 0.05
CA SER A 129 -10.01 1.38 1.32
C SER A 129 -11.53 1.25 1.15
N ALA A 130 -12.15 2.11 0.32
CA ALA A 130 -13.59 2.07 0.11
C ALA A 130 -14.09 0.84 -0.66
N ASN A 131 -13.18 0.09 -1.31
CA ASN A 131 -13.53 -1.04 -2.17
C ASN A 131 -13.05 -2.39 -1.65
N VAL A 132 -12.41 -2.46 -0.47
CA VAL A 132 -11.87 -3.69 0.14
C VAL A 132 -12.90 -4.82 0.17
N GLU A 133 -14.11 -4.54 0.68
CA GLU A 133 -15.14 -5.56 0.90
C GLU A 133 -15.79 -6.10 -0.38
N ARG A 134 -15.61 -5.41 -1.52
CA ARG A 134 -16.33 -5.74 -2.76
C ARG A 134 -15.82 -7.02 -3.42
N PHE A 135 -14.53 -7.32 -3.27
CA PHE A 135 -13.89 -8.44 -3.96
C PHE A 135 -13.04 -9.26 -2.98
N PRO A 136 -13.18 -10.60 -2.94
CA PRO A 136 -12.37 -11.45 -2.05
C PRO A 136 -10.86 -11.32 -2.29
N SER A 137 -10.43 -11.03 -3.51
CA SER A 137 -9.03 -10.81 -3.85
C SER A 137 -8.47 -9.52 -3.21
N LEU A 138 -9.27 -8.45 -3.18
CA LEU A 138 -8.91 -7.20 -2.51
C LEU A 138 -8.85 -7.37 -0.99
N ARG A 139 -9.81 -8.09 -0.39
CA ARG A 139 -9.75 -8.42 1.04
C ARG A 139 -8.43 -9.11 1.39
N ARG A 140 -8.05 -10.17 0.67
CA ARG A 140 -6.76 -10.85 0.90
C ARG A 140 -5.55 -9.92 0.74
N ALA A 141 -5.59 -9.01 -0.24
CA ALA A 141 -4.50 -8.06 -0.44
C ALA A 141 -4.46 -6.97 0.65
N HIS A 142 -5.60 -6.64 1.26
CA HIS A 142 -5.70 -5.75 2.41
C HIS A 142 -5.28 -6.47 3.70
N ASP A 143 -5.70 -7.72 3.92
CA ASP A 143 -5.26 -8.53 5.06
C ASP A 143 -3.73 -8.67 5.08
N ALA A 144 -3.12 -8.89 3.90
CA ALA A 144 -1.65 -8.91 3.78
C ALA A 144 -1.01 -7.56 4.17
N GLU A 145 -1.65 -6.43 3.87
CA GLU A 145 -1.21 -5.09 4.27
C GLU A 145 -1.28 -4.91 5.78
N LEU A 146 -2.42 -5.25 6.39
CA LEU A 146 -2.61 -5.18 7.84
C LEU A 146 -1.60 -6.05 8.58
N ARG A 147 -1.40 -7.28 8.09
CA ARG A 147 -0.40 -8.20 8.65
C ARG A 147 1.00 -7.60 8.59
N MET A 148 1.38 -7.02 7.45
CA MET A 148 2.69 -6.40 7.28
C MET A 148 2.90 -5.23 8.24
N LEU A 149 1.88 -4.39 8.42
CA LEU A 149 1.96 -3.28 9.37
C LEU A 149 2.14 -3.75 10.82
N ALA A 150 1.41 -4.78 11.25
CA ALA A 150 1.53 -5.35 12.59
C ALA A 150 2.91 -5.96 12.86
N LEU A 151 3.46 -6.69 11.89
CA LEU A 151 4.79 -7.30 11.99
C LEU A 151 5.89 -6.23 12.00
N VAL A 152 5.81 -5.22 11.12
CA VAL A 152 6.82 -4.15 11.05
C VAL A 152 6.77 -3.25 12.27
N SER A 153 5.61 -3.09 12.93
CA SER A 153 5.52 -2.32 14.17
C SER A 153 5.98 -3.10 15.40
N GLY A 154 6.33 -4.39 15.27
CA GLY A 154 6.70 -5.25 16.40
C GLY A 154 5.54 -5.59 17.35
N LEU A 155 4.29 -5.30 16.97
CA LEU A 155 3.11 -5.59 17.80
C LEU A 155 2.57 -7.01 17.60
N ALA A 156 3.13 -7.74 16.65
CA ALA A 156 2.79 -9.11 16.34
C ALA A 156 4.03 -9.87 15.88
N GLU A 157 4.04 -11.17 16.12
CA GLU A 157 5.13 -12.06 15.74
C GLU A 157 4.77 -12.91 14.51
N PRO A 158 5.76 -13.29 13.66
CA PRO A 158 5.49 -14.04 12.42
C PRO A 158 4.81 -15.40 12.60
N HIS A 159 4.88 -15.96 13.80
CA HIS A 159 4.40 -17.30 14.13
C HIS A 159 2.98 -17.30 14.74
N GLU A 160 2.44 -16.11 15.05
CA GLU A 160 1.07 -15.95 15.52
C GLU A 160 0.06 -16.29 14.41
N PRO A 161 -1.17 -16.67 14.77
CA PRO A 161 -2.23 -16.93 13.80
C PRO A 161 -2.52 -15.71 12.90
N ASP A 162 -2.65 -15.95 11.59
CA ASP A 162 -2.81 -14.88 10.60
C ASP A 162 -3.98 -13.94 10.91
N ASP A 163 -5.10 -14.45 11.46
CA ASP A 163 -6.27 -13.67 11.82
C ASP A 163 -6.05 -12.75 13.03
N GLU A 164 -5.27 -13.20 14.02
CA GLU A 164 -4.85 -12.38 15.16
C GLU A 164 -3.94 -11.23 14.70
N VAL A 165 -2.94 -11.53 13.87
CA VAL A 165 -2.02 -10.52 13.33
C VAL A 165 -2.75 -9.49 12.45
N VAL A 166 -3.70 -9.93 11.63
CA VAL A 166 -4.56 -9.03 10.84
C VAL A 166 -5.40 -8.15 11.76
N GLY A 167 -5.94 -8.69 12.86
CA GLY A 167 -6.68 -7.94 13.87
C GLY A 167 -5.85 -6.82 14.50
N VAL A 168 -4.61 -7.12 14.90
CA VAL A 168 -3.65 -6.13 15.42
C VAL A 168 -3.41 -5.03 14.39
N GLY A 169 -3.14 -5.40 13.14
CA GLY A 169 -2.93 -4.45 12.04
C GLY A 169 -4.14 -3.56 11.78
N ALA A 170 -5.35 -4.12 11.83
CA ALA A 170 -6.60 -3.37 11.67
C ALA A 170 -6.77 -2.33 12.79
N THR A 171 -6.53 -2.71 14.05
CA THR A 171 -6.56 -1.79 15.19
C THR A 171 -5.52 -0.69 15.03
N LEU A 172 -4.30 -1.03 14.61
CA LEU A 172 -3.23 -0.05 14.38
C LEU A 172 -3.61 0.98 13.31
N VAL A 173 -4.14 0.54 12.17
CA VAL A 173 -4.60 1.44 11.09
C VAL A 173 -5.74 2.34 11.54
N ALA A 174 -6.70 1.82 12.31
CA ALA A 174 -7.79 2.63 12.87
C ALA A 174 -7.25 3.77 13.76
N LEU A 175 -6.23 3.50 14.58
CA LEU A 175 -5.57 4.51 15.41
C LEU A 175 -4.82 5.55 14.58
N PHE A 176 -4.15 5.13 13.50
CA PHE A 176 -3.48 6.06 12.60
C PHE A 176 -4.46 7.02 11.92
N HIS A 177 -5.66 6.53 11.59
CA HIS A 177 -6.76 7.34 11.07
C HIS A 177 -7.24 8.38 12.09
N GLU A 178 -7.53 7.96 13.32
CA GLU A 178 -7.96 8.89 14.39
C GLU A 178 -6.92 9.99 14.64
N ARG A 179 -5.63 9.63 14.66
CA ARG A 179 -4.54 10.59 14.80
C ARG A 179 -4.47 11.56 13.62
N ALA A 180 -4.60 11.07 12.39
CA ALA A 180 -4.59 11.93 11.20
C ALA A 180 -5.76 12.93 11.19
N LEU A 181 -6.94 12.53 11.71
CA LEU A 181 -8.09 13.41 11.87
C LEU A 181 -7.86 14.47 12.95
N ALA A 182 -7.26 14.09 14.08
CA ALA A 182 -6.89 15.03 15.14
C ALA A 182 -5.88 16.08 14.64
N GLU A 183 -4.84 15.65 13.91
CA GLU A 183 -3.83 16.54 13.30
C GLU A 183 -4.44 17.50 12.27
N ALA A 184 -5.46 17.07 11.52
CA ALA A 184 -6.15 17.92 10.55
C ALA A 184 -7.07 18.96 11.21
N SER A 185 -7.59 18.67 12.41
CA SER A 185 -8.53 19.53 13.14
C SER A 185 -7.85 20.66 13.91
N ASP A 186 -6.58 20.49 14.28
CA ASP A 186 -5.78 21.50 14.99
C ASP A 186 -4.38 21.68 14.36
N PRO A 187 -4.28 22.38 13.22
CA PRO A 187 -3.02 22.61 12.52
C PRO A 187 -2.07 23.61 13.23
N GLY A 188 -2.49 24.20 14.36
CA GLY A 188 -1.75 25.24 15.09
C GLY A 188 -1.08 24.78 16.39
N SER A 189 -1.35 23.56 16.84
CA SER A 189 -0.72 23.01 18.04
C SER A 189 0.72 22.58 17.75
N CYS A 190 1.70 23.25 18.37
CA CYS A 190 3.09 22.81 18.35
C CYS A 190 3.19 21.36 18.87
N PRO A 191 3.93 20.46 18.21
CA PRO A 191 3.87 19.04 18.52
C PRO A 191 4.63 18.74 19.81
N ALA A 192 3.93 18.79 20.94
CA ALA A 192 4.01 17.67 21.88
C ALA A 192 3.02 16.61 21.40
N ALA A 193 3.19 16.15 20.15
CA ALA A 193 2.34 15.13 19.55
C ALA A 193 2.74 13.80 20.17
N GLU A 194 2.16 13.53 21.34
CA GLU A 194 2.32 12.31 22.11
C GLU A 194 2.54 11.08 21.20
N PRO A 195 3.60 10.29 21.40
CA PRO A 195 3.86 9.09 20.62
C PRO A 195 2.63 8.17 20.58
N VAL A 196 2.36 7.50 19.46
CA VAL A 196 1.22 6.56 19.31
C VAL A 196 1.28 5.51 20.42
N ALA A 197 2.48 5.04 20.77
CA ALA A 197 2.69 4.11 21.87
C ALA A 197 2.23 4.69 23.23
N GLN A 198 2.49 5.97 23.49
CA GLN A 198 2.03 6.63 24.71
C GLN A 198 0.50 6.83 24.72
N TRP A 199 -0.09 7.11 23.55
CA TRP A 199 -1.54 7.22 23.38
C TRP A 199 -2.25 5.87 23.62
N LEU A 200 -1.69 4.78 23.08
CA LEU A 200 -2.14 3.41 23.30
C LEU A 200 -2.16 3.05 24.78
N ARG A 201 -1.10 3.41 25.53
CA ARG A 201 -1.04 3.18 26.99
C ARG A 201 -2.15 3.90 27.75
N ARG A 202 -2.57 5.10 27.32
CA ARG A 202 -3.70 5.80 27.95
C ARG A 202 -5.06 5.16 27.68
N LEU A 203 -5.19 4.43 26.57
CA LEU A 203 -6.42 3.73 26.21
C LEU A 203 -6.49 2.30 26.75
N ALA A 204 -5.35 1.72 27.14
CA ALA A 204 -5.33 0.43 27.81
C ALA A 204 -5.93 0.56 29.24
N PRO A 205 -6.89 -0.30 29.64
CA PRO A 205 -7.42 -0.26 30.99
C PRO A 205 -6.31 -0.58 31.99
N THR A 206 -6.01 0.36 32.90
CA THR A 206 -5.20 0.08 34.09
C THR A 206 -5.97 -0.87 34.99
N GLY A 207 -5.61 -2.16 34.92
CA GLY A 207 -6.02 -3.18 35.88
C GLY A 207 -5.19 -3.11 37.17
#